data_AF-A0A7C9DQK1-F1
#
_entry.id   AF-A0A7C9DQK1-F1
#
_cell.length_a   1.000
_cell.length_b   1.000
_cell.length_c   1.000
_cell.angle_alpha   90.00
_cell.angle_beta   90.00
_cell.angle_gamma   90.00
#
_symmetry.space_group_name_H-M   'P 1'
#
loop_
_entity.id
_entity.type
_entity.pdbx_description
1 polymer ?
#
loop_
_entity_poly.entity_id
_entity_poly.type
_entity_poly.pdbx_seq_one_letter_code
_entity_poly.pdbx_strand_id
1 'polypeptide(L)'
;MEIEGSDGSKTQLKPYSTTVFGRGNEFHPNDLAVSRRHISLQFNPCTNSSDTQTGPRVSFEVLGKNPVWVYSKNEDGKIGTFKRFQRGQVGIGDMFCLSAKDPVWFTVKEVVDERECKGGEIERRVNDELSQSLESSYGVKGNGDIGLDAVDVSSIDPVR
;
A
#
# COMPACT_ATOMS: atom_id res chain seq x y z
N MET A 1 -3.93 6.98 -4.72
CA MET A 1 -3.03 8.11 -4.99
C MET A 1 -3.12 8.49 -6.46
N GLU A 2 -2.91 9.76 -6.76
CA GLU A 2 -2.93 10.32 -8.11
C GLU A 2 -1.71 11.22 -8.29
N ILE A 3 -1.21 11.29 -9.52
CA ILE A 3 -0.19 12.23 -9.95
C ILE A 3 -0.87 13.26 -10.84
N GLU A 4 -0.71 14.54 -10.50
CA GLU A 4 -1.24 15.65 -11.29
C GLU A 4 -0.08 16.53 -11.78
N GLY A 5 0.03 16.68 -13.10
CA GLY A 5 0.96 17.62 -13.72
C GLY A 5 0.48 19.06 -13.63
N SER A 6 1.41 20.01 -13.60
CA SER A 6 1.11 21.45 -13.69
C SER A 6 0.40 21.87 -14.97
N ASP A 7 0.43 21.02 -15.99
CA ASP A 7 -0.30 21.15 -17.26
C ASP A 7 -1.75 20.61 -17.18
N GLY A 8 -2.20 20.16 -16.00
CA GLY A 8 -3.53 19.60 -15.77
C GLY A 8 -3.65 18.11 -16.10
N SER A 9 -2.57 17.48 -16.58
CA SER A 9 -2.53 16.05 -16.85
C SER A 9 -2.64 15.24 -15.55
N LYS A 10 -3.29 14.07 -15.61
CA LYS A 10 -3.55 13.24 -14.42
C LYS A 10 -3.25 11.79 -14.68
N THR A 11 -2.70 11.11 -13.68
CA THR A 11 -2.44 9.66 -13.73
C THR A 11 -2.72 9.04 -12.38
N GLN A 12 -3.70 8.15 -12.34
CA GLN A 12 -4.04 7.41 -11.13
C GLN A 12 -3.04 6.28 -10.88
N LEU A 13 -2.52 6.19 -9.66
CA LEU A 13 -1.65 5.10 -9.23
C LEU A 13 -2.49 4.00 -8.57
N LYS A 14 -2.47 2.81 -9.18
CA LYS A 14 -3.15 1.64 -8.62
C LYS A 14 -2.31 1.01 -7.49
N PRO A 15 -2.92 0.65 -6.36
CA PRO A 15 -2.25 -0.07 -5.28
C PRO A 15 -1.53 -1.33 -5.77
N TYR A 16 -0.37 -1.62 -5.18
CA TYR A 16 0.44 -2.84 -5.40
C TYR A 16 0.84 -3.07 -6.86
N SER A 17 0.75 -2.03 -7.69
CA SER A 17 1.09 -2.08 -9.10
C SER A 17 2.24 -1.13 -9.42
N THR A 18 3.02 -1.50 -10.42
CA THR A 18 4.06 -0.64 -10.96
C THR A 18 3.50 0.14 -12.13
N THR A 19 3.47 1.46 -12.01
CA THR A 19 3.13 2.38 -13.09
C THR A 19 4.44 2.88 -13.71
N VAL A 20 4.60 2.72 -15.02
CA VAL A 20 5.76 3.27 -15.74
C VAL A 20 5.34 4.56 -16.41
N PHE A 21 6.10 5.63 -16.14
CA PHE A 21 5.78 6.98 -16.55
C PHE A 21 6.95 7.59 -17.33
N GLY A 22 6.65 8.47 -18.29
CA GLY A 22 7.62 9.01 -19.23
C GLY A 22 6.94 9.66 -20.43
N ARG A 23 7.68 9.83 -21.52
CA ARG A 23 7.16 10.45 -22.76
C ARG A 23 6.15 9.57 -23.49
N GLY A 24 5.07 10.17 -23.97
CA GLY A 24 4.00 9.51 -24.73
C GLY A 24 2.68 9.57 -23.98
N ASN A 25 1.62 8.96 -24.53
CA ASN A 25 0.26 8.89 -23.95
C ASN A 25 -0.09 10.11 -23.08
N GLU A 26 -0.16 11.28 -23.71
CA GLU A 26 -0.56 12.57 -23.12
C GLU A 26 0.53 13.41 -22.43
N PHE A 27 1.75 12.88 -22.24
CA PHE A 27 2.84 13.60 -21.57
C PHE A 27 4.03 13.86 -22.51
N HIS A 28 4.35 15.14 -22.70
CA HIS A 28 5.54 15.62 -23.43
C HIS A 28 5.89 14.83 -24.71
N PRO A 29 4.96 14.68 -25.67
CA PRO A 29 5.14 13.76 -26.79
C PRO A 29 6.40 14.03 -27.63
N ASN A 30 6.87 15.28 -27.63
CA ASN A 30 7.99 15.75 -28.44
C ASN A 30 9.30 15.91 -27.66
N ASP A 31 9.33 15.73 -26.35
CA ASP A 31 10.54 15.94 -25.56
C ASP A 31 11.47 14.72 -25.58
N LEU A 32 12.46 14.74 -26.46
CA LEU A 32 13.43 13.66 -26.60
C LEU A 32 14.36 13.51 -25.38
N ALA A 33 14.41 14.49 -24.46
CA ALA A 33 15.11 14.33 -23.18
C ALA A 33 14.41 13.33 -22.26
N VAL A 34 13.10 13.14 -22.41
CA VAL A 34 12.32 12.20 -21.63
C VAL A 34 12.16 10.89 -22.40
N SER A 35 12.78 9.82 -21.88
CA SER A 35 12.50 8.45 -22.31
C SER A 35 11.00 8.13 -22.21
N ARG A 36 10.49 7.28 -23.12
CA ARG A 36 9.11 6.76 -23.05
C ARG A 36 8.84 5.96 -21.77
N ARG A 37 9.89 5.34 -21.23
CA ARG A 37 9.91 4.70 -19.91
C ARG A 37 10.98 5.42 -19.10
N HIS A 38 10.57 6.44 -18.36
CA HIS A 38 11.51 7.34 -17.68
C HIS A 38 11.63 7.03 -16.19
N ILE A 39 10.52 6.75 -15.55
CA ILE A 39 10.44 6.47 -14.11
C ILE A 39 9.43 5.34 -13.90
N SER A 40 9.74 4.41 -12.99
CA SER A 40 8.76 3.46 -12.49
C SER A 40 8.33 3.87 -11.09
N LEU A 41 7.03 3.82 -10.85
CA LEU A 41 6.36 4.25 -9.64
C LEU A 41 5.62 3.07 -9.05
N GLN A 42 5.79 2.83 -7.76
CA GLN A 42 5.13 1.77 -7.03
C GLN A 42 4.43 2.35 -5.81
N PHE A 43 3.12 2.16 -5.75
CA PHE A 43 2.30 2.62 -4.64
C PHE A 43 1.88 1.42 -3.77
N ASN A 44 2.37 1.40 -2.53
CA ASN A 44 2.07 0.34 -1.56
C ASN A 44 1.34 0.95 -0.34
N PRO A 45 -0.01 0.92 -0.30
CA PRO A 45 -0.78 1.58 0.75
C PRO A 45 -0.59 0.95 2.13
N CYS A 46 -0.28 -0.36 2.22
CA CYS A 46 -0.10 -1.08 3.48
C CYS A 46 1.36 -1.16 3.96
N THR A 47 2.18 -0.15 3.65
CA THR A 47 3.51 -0.09 4.28
C THR A 47 3.33 0.26 5.76
N ASN A 48 3.25 -0.79 6.58
CA ASN A 48 3.25 -0.76 8.04
C ASN A 48 4.62 -0.29 8.58
N SER A 49 5.10 0.88 8.15
CA SER A 49 6.11 1.55 8.95
C SER A 49 5.41 1.94 10.25
N SER A 50 5.89 1.38 11.36
CA SER A 50 5.49 1.72 12.72
C SER A 50 5.58 3.22 13.05
N ASP A 51 6.16 4.03 12.15
CA ASP A 51 6.06 5.47 12.14
C ASP A 51 4.71 5.93 11.59
N THR A 52 3.74 6.04 12.49
CA THR A 52 2.46 6.75 12.31
C THR A 52 2.61 8.20 11.86
N GLN A 53 3.83 8.76 11.82
CA GLN A 53 4.12 10.11 11.34
C GLN A 53 4.28 10.22 9.82
N THR A 54 4.56 9.11 9.12
CA THR A 54 4.86 9.17 7.70
C THR A 54 3.67 8.65 6.89
N GLY A 55 2.85 9.57 6.37
CA GLY A 55 1.71 9.23 5.52
C GLY A 55 2.08 8.40 4.29
N PRO A 56 1.10 7.91 3.52
CA PRO A 56 1.34 6.96 2.43
C PRO A 56 2.33 7.54 1.40
N ARG A 57 3.22 6.67 0.86
CA ARG A 57 4.31 7.07 -0.06
C ARG A 57 4.32 6.24 -1.34
N VAL A 58 4.84 6.84 -2.40
CA VAL A 58 5.13 6.19 -3.68
C VAL A 58 6.63 6.00 -3.78
N SER A 59 7.06 4.75 -3.91
CA SER A 59 8.46 4.44 -4.21
C SER A 59 8.70 4.62 -5.70
N PHE A 60 9.89 5.10 -6.08
CA PHE A 60 10.23 5.28 -7.47
C PHE A 60 11.63 4.78 -7.82
N GLU A 61 11.85 4.48 -9.10
CA GLU A 61 13.16 4.20 -9.68
C GLU A 61 13.29 4.90 -11.04
N VAL A 62 14.43 5.55 -11.27
CA VAL A 62 14.71 6.22 -12.55
C VAL A 62 15.18 5.20 -13.59
N LEU A 63 14.41 5.02 -14.65
CA LEU A 63 14.73 4.11 -15.76
C LEU A 63 15.41 4.85 -16.94
N GLY A 64 15.11 6.15 -17.08
CA GLY A 64 15.65 7.02 -18.12
C GLY A 64 17.15 7.26 -18.00
N LYS A 65 17.77 7.72 -19.09
CA LYS A 65 19.20 8.14 -19.07
C LYS A 65 19.37 9.50 -18.39
N ASN A 66 18.47 10.43 -18.67
CA ASN A 66 18.46 11.75 -18.06
C ASN A 66 17.89 11.67 -16.64
N PRO A 67 18.29 12.59 -15.74
CA PRO A 67 17.89 12.55 -14.35
C PRO A 67 16.44 13.00 -14.16
N VAL A 68 15.91 12.68 -12.98
CA VAL A 68 14.64 13.17 -12.43
C VAL A 68 14.95 14.12 -11.29
N TRP A 69 14.20 15.22 -11.20
CA TRP A 69 14.28 16.14 -10.08
C TRP A 69 13.08 15.92 -9.16
N VAL A 70 13.32 15.90 -7.86
CA VAL A 70 12.27 15.72 -6.85
C VAL A 70 12.35 16.87 -5.87
N TYR A 71 11.25 17.58 -5.71
CA TYR A 71 11.06 18.60 -4.70
C TYR A 71 10.36 17.97 -3.50
N SER A 72 11.05 17.94 -2.36
CA SER A 72 10.53 17.40 -1.10
C SER A 72 9.99 18.53 -0.24
N LYS A 73 8.68 18.55 0.04
CA LYS A 73 8.09 19.57 0.91
C LYS A 73 8.61 19.47 2.35
N ASN A 74 8.90 18.23 2.78
CA ASN A 74 9.35 17.93 4.14
C ASN A 74 10.84 18.25 4.39
N GLU A 75 11.64 18.48 3.35
CA GLU A 75 13.08 18.75 3.45
C GLU A 75 13.40 20.23 3.16
N ASP A 76 12.62 21.15 3.72
CA ASP A 76 12.74 22.60 3.52
C ASP A 76 12.67 23.04 2.05
N GLY A 77 11.97 22.28 1.20
CA GLY A 77 11.83 22.58 -0.23
C GLY A 77 13.10 22.36 -1.06
N LYS A 78 14.00 21.48 -0.61
CA LYS A 78 15.18 21.10 -1.40
C LYS A 78 14.77 20.29 -2.63
N ILE A 79 15.51 20.51 -3.73
CA ILE A 79 15.38 19.73 -4.96
C ILE A 79 16.50 18.70 -5.00
N GLY A 80 16.13 17.42 -4.87
CA GLY A 80 17.01 16.28 -5.11
C GLY A 80 17.11 15.94 -6.59
N THR A 81 18.30 15.48 -7.02
CA THR A 81 18.52 15.00 -8.40
C THR A 81 18.81 13.50 -8.39
N PHE A 82 17.99 12.73 -9.09
CA PHE A 82 18.05 11.28 -9.15
C PHE A 82 18.47 10.82 -10.54
N LYS A 83 19.57 10.07 -10.62
CA LYS A 83 20.10 9.50 -11.86
C LYS A 83 19.52 8.11 -12.11
N ARG A 84 19.77 7.58 -13.31
CA ARG A 84 19.37 6.22 -13.70
C ARG A 84 19.69 5.18 -12.62
N PHE A 85 18.73 4.30 -12.36
CA PHE A 85 18.71 3.25 -11.34
C PHE A 85 18.73 3.72 -9.88
N GLN A 86 18.77 5.03 -9.64
CA GLN A 86 18.56 5.53 -8.29
C GLN A 86 17.08 5.42 -7.92
N ARG A 87 16.85 5.14 -6.65
CA ARG A 87 15.54 4.97 -6.04
C ARG A 87 15.30 6.05 -5.01
N GLY A 88 14.03 6.36 -4.81
CA GLY A 88 13.59 7.29 -3.78
C GLY A 88 12.13 7.06 -3.45
N GLN A 89 11.60 7.95 -2.63
CA GLN A 89 10.19 7.99 -2.28
C GLN A 89 9.66 9.40 -2.41
N VAL A 90 8.41 9.52 -2.82
CA VAL A 90 7.66 10.78 -2.82
C VAL A 90 6.37 10.58 -2.05
N GLY A 91 6.06 11.52 -1.16
CA GLY A 91 4.84 11.56 -0.39
C GLY A 91 3.82 12.55 -0.96
N ILE A 92 2.69 12.67 -0.29
CA ILE A 92 1.65 13.65 -0.64
C ILE A 92 2.23 15.07 -0.57
N GLY A 93 2.01 15.85 -1.63
CA GLY A 93 2.48 17.24 -1.74
C GLY A 93 3.94 17.39 -2.20
N ASP A 94 4.70 16.30 -2.30
CA ASP A 94 5.99 16.32 -2.99
C ASP A 94 5.76 16.43 -4.50
N MET A 95 6.75 16.96 -5.21
CA MET A 95 6.68 17.17 -6.65
C MET A 95 7.88 16.55 -7.34
N PHE A 96 7.73 16.11 -8.59
CA PHE A 96 8.85 15.67 -9.39
C PHE A 96 8.77 16.18 -10.82
N CYS A 97 9.91 16.29 -11.49
CA CYS A 97 10.05 16.77 -12.86
C CYS A 97 10.95 15.83 -13.66
N LEU A 98 10.56 15.56 -14.91
CA LEU A 98 11.27 14.64 -15.80
C LEU A 98 12.14 15.35 -16.85
N SER A 99 11.94 16.66 -17.05
CA SER A 99 12.64 17.43 -18.09
C SER A 99 13.20 18.74 -17.55
N ALA A 100 14.46 19.03 -17.85
CA ALA A 100 15.04 20.34 -17.60
C ALA A 100 14.68 21.36 -18.69
N LYS A 101 14.31 20.90 -19.90
CA LYS A 101 14.08 21.78 -21.05
C LYS A 101 12.68 22.36 -21.02
N ASP A 102 11.69 21.48 -20.86
CA ASP A 102 10.27 21.82 -20.81
C ASP A 102 9.71 21.28 -19.48
N PRO A 103 9.98 21.96 -18.35
CA PRO A 103 9.69 21.40 -17.03
C PRO A 103 8.19 21.43 -16.73
N VAL A 104 7.58 20.24 -16.67
CA VAL A 104 6.28 20.02 -16.01
C VAL A 104 6.54 19.35 -14.68
N TRP A 105 5.98 19.96 -13.63
CA TRP A 105 6.06 19.43 -12.29
C TRP A 105 4.81 18.61 -11.97
N PHE A 106 5.05 17.39 -11.52
CA PHE A 106 4.03 16.42 -11.16
C PHE A 106 3.91 16.36 -9.65
N THR A 107 2.73 16.70 -9.13
CA THR A 107 2.42 16.68 -7.70
C THR A 107 1.74 15.38 -7.34
N VAL A 108 2.17 14.75 -6.25
CA VAL A 108 1.50 13.56 -5.70
C VAL A 108 0.33 14.00 -4.82
N LYS A 109 -0.87 13.53 -5.14
CA LYS A 109 -2.10 13.81 -4.41
C LYS A 109 -2.73 12.53 -3.87
N GLU A 110 -3.42 12.67 -2.76
CA GLU A 110 -4.32 11.64 -2.26
C GLU A 110 -5.57 11.58 -3.14
N VAL A 111 -6.03 10.36 -3.42
CA VAL A 111 -7.35 10.17 -4.04
C VAL A 111 -8.29 9.91 -2.88
N VAL A 112 -9.19 10.85 -2.61
CA VAL A 112 -10.25 10.66 -1.63
C VAL A 112 -11.32 9.79 -2.29
N ASP A 113 -11.13 8.48 -2.24
CA ASP A 113 -12.19 7.51 -2.52
C ASP A 113 -12.83 7.17 -1.17
N GLU A 114 -14.13 7.42 -1.02
CA GLU A 114 -14.90 7.11 0.20
C GLU A 114 -15.02 5.60 0.49
N ARG A 115 -14.40 4.75 -0.35
CA ARG A 115 -14.31 3.31 -0.14
C ARG A 115 -12.97 2.98 0.49
N GLU A 116 -13.03 3.01 1.81
CA GLU A 116 -12.09 2.52 2.80
C GLU A 116 -11.08 1.49 2.26
N CYS A 117 -9.80 1.71 2.54
CA CYS A 117 -8.92 0.59 2.87
C CYS A 117 -9.43 -0.07 4.16
N LYS A 118 -10.55 -0.80 4.09
CA LYS A 118 -10.93 -1.84 5.05
C LYS A 118 -10.02 -3.04 4.89
N GLY A 119 -8.73 -2.81 5.07
CA GLY A 119 -7.67 -3.80 4.96
C GLY A 119 -6.86 -3.93 6.24
N GLY A 120 -7.48 -3.65 7.40
CA GLY A 120 -6.77 -3.58 8.66
C GLY A 120 -7.61 -3.66 9.93
N GLU A 121 -8.78 -4.31 9.93
CA GLU A 121 -9.55 -4.55 11.18
C GLU A 121 -10.28 -5.91 11.26
N ILE A 122 -9.98 -6.89 10.38
CA ILE A 122 -10.60 -8.22 10.48
C ILE A 122 -9.65 -9.28 11.07
N GLU A 123 -8.33 -9.19 10.87
CA GLU A 123 -7.42 -10.26 11.32
C GLU A 123 -6.90 -10.14 12.77
N ARG A 124 -7.26 -9.09 13.53
CA ARG A 124 -7.05 -9.10 14.99
C ARG A 124 -8.26 -9.59 15.77
N ARG A 125 -9.47 -9.45 15.22
CA ARG A 125 -10.70 -9.83 15.93
C ARG A 125 -10.96 -11.33 15.91
N VAL A 126 -10.59 -12.02 14.83
CA VAL A 126 -10.80 -13.47 14.72
C VAL A 126 -9.85 -14.26 15.63
N ASN A 127 -8.63 -13.77 15.89
CA ASN A 127 -7.69 -14.47 16.77
C ASN A 127 -7.94 -14.19 18.27
N ASP A 128 -8.45 -13.00 18.63
CA ASP A 128 -8.80 -12.71 20.03
C ASP A 128 -10.09 -13.45 20.45
N GLU A 129 -11.07 -13.64 19.54
CA GLU A 129 -12.30 -14.40 19.85
C GLU A 129 -12.08 -15.93 19.89
N LEU A 130 -11.16 -16.47 19.08
CA LEU A 130 -10.79 -17.89 19.15
C LEU A 130 -9.96 -18.22 20.39
N SER A 131 -9.14 -17.28 20.87
CA SER A 131 -8.37 -17.46 22.11
C SER A 131 -9.25 -17.45 23.36
N GLN A 132 -10.33 -16.67 23.38
CA GLN A 132 -11.28 -16.65 24.50
C GLN A 132 -12.22 -17.88 24.54
N SER A 133 -12.48 -18.52 23.40
CA SER A 133 -13.43 -19.64 23.35
C SER A 133 -12.86 -20.99 23.80
N LEU A 134 -11.54 -21.12 24.01
CA LEU A 134 -10.88 -22.37 24.42
C LEU A 134 -10.48 -22.41 25.90
N GLU A 135 -10.53 -21.28 26.62
CA GLU A 135 -10.22 -21.26 28.07
C GLU A 135 -11.47 -21.38 28.97
N SER A 136 -12.69 -21.31 28.42
CA SER A 136 -13.92 -21.30 29.24
C SER A 136 -14.59 -22.66 29.46
N SER A 137 -14.05 -23.78 28.98
CA SER A 137 -14.74 -25.09 29.09
C SER A 137 -14.03 -26.16 29.91
N TYR A 138 -13.21 -25.83 30.92
CA TYR A 138 -12.74 -26.83 31.89
C TYR A 138 -12.62 -26.22 33.30
N GLY A 139 -13.76 -26.14 33.99
CA GLY A 139 -13.86 -25.60 35.36
C GLY A 139 -15.10 -26.11 36.07
N VAL A 140 -15.04 -27.35 36.53
CA VAL A 140 -15.98 -28.05 37.42
C VAL A 140 -16.48 -27.18 38.58
N LYS A 141 -17.81 -27.02 38.75
CA LYS A 141 -18.56 -27.32 40.00
C LYS A 141 -20.07 -26.99 39.92
N GLY A 142 -20.91 -28.00 40.18
CA GLY A 142 -21.99 -27.87 41.17
C GLY A 142 -23.46 -27.80 40.69
N ASN A 143 -24.08 -28.99 40.60
CA ASN A 143 -25.43 -29.36 41.07
C ASN A 143 -26.68 -28.76 40.39
N GLY A 144 -27.42 -29.62 39.68
CA GLY A 144 -28.84 -29.39 39.36
C GLY A 144 -29.37 -30.26 38.21
N ASP A 145 -29.63 -31.54 38.51
CA ASP A 145 -30.62 -32.45 37.90
C ASP A 145 -31.17 -32.10 36.50
N ILE A 146 -30.68 -32.80 35.47
CA ILE A 146 -31.46 -33.09 34.26
C ILE A 146 -31.09 -34.51 33.81
N GLY A 147 -31.97 -35.47 34.08
CA GLY A 147 -31.82 -36.86 33.71
C GLY A 147 -31.66 -37.04 32.20
N LEU A 148 -30.64 -37.79 31.81
CA LEU A 148 -30.50 -38.37 30.48
C LEU A 148 -30.19 -39.85 30.67
N ASP A 149 -31.12 -40.68 30.23
CA ASP A 149 -31.07 -42.13 30.29
C ASP A 149 -29.76 -42.67 29.71
N ALA A 150 -29.12 -43.54 30.49
CA ALA A 150 -27.90 -44.22 30.09
C ALA A 150 -28.20 -45.23 28.97
N VAL A 151 -27.67 -44.98 27.77
CA VAL A 151 -27.59 -46.00 26.72
C VAL A 151 -26.39 -46.89 27.03
N ASP A 152 -26.67 -48.14 27.40
CA ASP A 152 -25.67 -49.18 27.65
C ASP A 152 -25.13 -49.74 26.32
N VAL A 153 -23.83 -49.54 26.08
CA VAL A 153 -23.10 -50.02 24.89
C VAL A 153 -22.02 -51.04 25.25
N SER A 154 -22.17 -51.74 26.38
CA SER A 154 -21.23 -52.78 26.86
C SER A 154 -21.11 -54.04 25.98
N SER A 155 -21.71 -54.08 24.79
CA SER A 155 -21.75 -55.27 23.92
C SER A 155 -20.88 -55.18 22.66
N ILE A 156 -20.00 -54.18 22.53
CA ILE A 156 -19.14 -54.04 21.34
C ILE A 156 -17.78 -54.70 21.61
N ASP A 157 -17.61 -55.90 21.04
CA ASP A 157 -16.37 -56.67 21.02
C ASP A 157 -15.45 -56.21 19.87
N PRO A 158 -14.23 -55.72 20.13
CA PRO A 158 -13.30 -55.37 19.06
C PRO A 158 -12.68 -56.64 18.45
N VAL A 159 -13.02 -56.89 17.19
CA VAL A 159 -12.44 -57.97 16.36
C VAL A 159 -10.91 -57.85 16.31
N ARG A 160 -10.24 -58.97 16.59
CA ARG A 160 -8.78 -59.16 16.49
C ARG A 160 -8.23 -59.03 15.08
#